data_AF-A0A7K1ERX2-F1
#
_entry.id   AF-A0A7K1ERX2-F1
#
_cell.length_a   1.000
_cell.length_b   1.000
_cell.length_c   1.000
_cell.angle_alpha   90.00
_cell.angle_beta   90.00
_cell.angle_gamma   90.00
#
_symmetry.space_group_name_H-M   'P 1'
#
loop_
_entity.id
_entity.type
_entity.pdbx_description
1 polymer ?
#
loop_
_entity_poly.entity_id
_entity_poly.type
_entity_poly.pdbx_seq_one_letter_code
_entity_poly.pdbx_strand_id
1 'polypeptide(L)'
;MENLSASERYQRAKSKRENPSFDSFLELLDFQLDPFQEQACEALAVGKGVLVAAPTGAGKTVVGEFAIHLAIEKNQKVFYTTPIKALSNQKYQELVARYGD
;
A
#
# COMPACT_ATOMS: atom_id res chain seq x y z
N MET A 1 22.52 -18.16 10.61
CA MET A 1 21.71 -17.07 11.23
C MET A 1 22.69 -15.99 11.64
N GLU A 2 22.72 -14.86 10.93
CA GLU A 2 23.57 -13.72 11.31
C GLU A 2 23.11 -13.17 12.66
N ASN A 3 24.01 -13.15 13.64
CA ASN A 3 23.78 -12.55 14.95
C ASN A 3 23.94 -11.03 14.85
N LEU A 4 22.85 -10.34 14.53
CA LEU A 4 22.79 -8.88 14.57
C LEU A 4 22.97 -8.40 16.02
N SER A 5 23.82 -7.40 16.19
CA SER A 5 24.05 -6.71 17.47
C SER A 5 22.79 -5.96 17.93
N ALA A 6 22.71 -5.65 19.23
CA ALA A 6 21.60 -4.86 19.78
C ALA A 6 21.47 -3.48 19.11
N SER A 7 22.60 -2.87 18.70
CA SER A 7 22.62 -1.61 17.97
C SER A 7 22.05 -1.76 16.56
N GLU A 8 22.39 -2.82 15.84
CA GLU A 8 21.84 -3.08 14.50
C GLU A 8 20.36 -3.44 14.56
N ARG A 9 19.90 -4.16 15.59
CA ARG A 9 18.47 -4.40 15.82
C ARG A 9 17.73 -3.11 16.11
N TYR A 10 18.29 -2.24 16.95
CA TYR A 10 17.72 -0.93 17.27
C TYR A 10 17.73 0.00 16.05
N GLN A 11 18.83 0.05 15.29
CA GLN A 11 18.93 0.82 14.06
C GLN A 11 17.98 0.30 12.99
N ARG A 12 17.77 -1.02 12.88
CA ARG A 12 16.84 -1.63 11.92
C ARG A 12 15.37 -1.40 12.32
N ALA A 13 15.08 -1.41 13.62
CA ALA A 13 13.78 -1.01 14.16
C ALA A 13 13.52 0.49 13.99
N LYS A 14 14.55 1.33 14.13
CA LYS A 14 14.50 2.79 13.95
C LYS A 14 14.55 3.22 12.47
N SER A 15 15.13 2.39 11.60
CA SER A 15 15.17 2.58 10.15
C SER A 15 13.99 1.95 9.44
N LYS A 16 13.16 1.16 10.16
CA LYS A 16 11.78 0.92 9.78
C LYS A 16 11.15 2.30 9.83
N ARG A 17 11.20 3.00 8.70
CA ARG A 17 10.79 4.39 8.57
C ARG A 17 9.35 4.42 9.05
N GLU A 18 9.10 5.12 10.15
CA GLU A 18 7.76 5.52 10.52
C GLU A 18 7.15 6.13 9.26
N ASN A 19 6.14 5.46 8.74
CA ASN A 19 5.49 5.85 7.51
C ASN A 19 4.03 5.99 7.89
N PRO A 20 3.65 7.14 8.49
CA PRO A 20 2.34 7.30 9.08
C PRO A 20 1.21 6.96 8.12
N SER A 21 1.40 7.27 6.83
CA SER A 21 0.48 6.90 5.75
C SER A 21 0.34 5.39 5.54
N PHE A 22 1.44 4.64 5.65
CA PHE A 22 1.40 3.19 5.53
C PHE A 22 0.79 2.55 6.77
N ASP A 23 1.15 3.04 7.94
CA ASP A 23 0.58 2.57 9.21
C ASP A 23 -0.93 2.85 9.27
N SER A 24 -1.38 4.06 8.91
CA SER A 24 -2.81 4.42 8.81
C SER A 24 -3.55 3.55 7.78
N PHE A 25 -2.91 3.22 6.65
CA PHE A 25 -3.49 2.31 5.68
C PHE A 25 -3.61 0.88 6.21
N LEU A 26 -2.62 0.38 6.96
CA LEU A 26 -2.68 -0.96 7.56
C LEU A 26 -3.83 -1.09 8.57
N GLU A 27 -4.16 -0.01 9.30
CA GLU A 27 -5.33 0.03 10.20
C GLU A 27 -6.67 -0.14 9.46
N LEU A 28 -6.71 0.10 8.15
CA LEU A 28 -7.90 -0.08 7.31
C LEU A 28 -8.06 -1.52 6.79
N LEU A 29 -7.08 -2.40 7.02
CA LEU A 29 -7.08 -3.78 6.53
C LEU A 29 -7.43 -4.76 7.64
N ASP A 30 -8.20 -5.79 7.31
CA ASP A 30 -8.54 -6.91 8.18
C ASP A 30 -7.60 -8.13 7.99
N PHE A 31 -6.54 -7.96 7.21
CA PHE A 31 -5.54 -8.99 6.89
C PHE A 31 -4.11 -8.43 6.88
N GLN A 32 -3.14 -9.33 6.98
CA GLN A 32 -1.71 -8.99 6.86
C GLN A 32 -1.27 -8.98 5.41
N LEU A 33 -0.33 -8.10 5.08
CA LEU A 33 0.23 -7.99 3.75
C LEU A 33 1.28 -9.08 3.49
N ASP A 34 1.32 -9.54 2.25
CA ASP A 34 2.43 -10.37 1.77
C ASP A 34 3.70 -9.52 1.59
N PRO A 35 4.91 -10.10 1.68
CA PRO A 35 6.17 -9.35 1.60
C PRO A 35 6.32 -8.47 0.35
N PHE A 36 5.79 -8.91 -0.80
CA PHE A 36 5.86 -8.12 -2.03
C PHE A 36 4.92 -6.91 -2.01
N GLN A 37 3.81 -7.00 -1.28
CA GLN A 37 2.84 -5.92 -1.11
C GLN A 37 3.43 -4.85 -0.19
N GLU A 38 4.03 -5.26 0.94
CA GLU A 38 4.76 -4.35 1.84
C GLU A 38 5.87 -3.62 1.10
N GLN A 39 6.73 -4.35 0.36
CA GLN A 39 7.82 -3.75 -0.40
C GLN A 39 7.31 -2.71 -1.43
N ALA A 40 6.20 -3.00 -2.10
CA ALA A 40 5.61 -2.07 -3.06
C ALA A 40 5.03 -0.82 -2.36
N CYS A 41 4.35 -0.99 -1.23
CA CYS A 41 3.84 0.12 -0.43
C CYS A 41 4.96 1.00 0.12
N GLU A 42 6.02 0.41 0.67
CA GLU A 42 7.20 1.16 1.13
C GLU A 42 7.84 1.98 0.00
N ALA A 43 7.95 1.41 -1.20
CA ALA A 43 8.47 2.11 -2.37
C ALA A 43 7.57 3.29 -2.79
N LEU A 44 6.24 3.07 -2.81
CA LEU A 44 5.26 4.12 -3.13
C LEU A 44 5.31 5.27 -2.13
N ALA A 45 5.42 4.98 -0.85
CA ALA A 45 5.41 6.00 0.19
C ALA A 45 6.60 6.97 0.13
N VAL A 46 7.74 6.48 -0.35
CA VAL A 46 8.94 7.31 -0.60
C VAL A 46 8.94 7.94 -2.01
N GLY A 47 7.81 7.89 -2.72
CA GLY A 47 7.61 8.57 -4.00
C GLY A 47 8.14 7.82 -5.22
N LYS A 48 8.45 6.52 -5.13
CA LYS A 48 8.88 5.72 -6.28
C LYS A 48 7.69 5.15 -7.05
N GLY A 49 7.86 4.97 -8.35
CA GLY A 49 6.95 4.15 -9.16
C GLY A 49 7.18 2.66 -8.94
N VAL A 50 6.11 1.86 -9.05
CA VAL A 50 6.15 0.40 -8.87
C VAL A 50 5.47 -0.31 -10.03
N LEU A 51 6.02 -1.47 -10.42
CA LEU A 51 5.37 -2.43 -11.31
C LEU A 51 5.26 -3.76 -10.55
N VAL A 52 4.04 -4.18 -10.29
CA VAL A 52 3.77 -5.40 -9.51
C VAL A 52 3.38 -6.54 -10.44
N ALA A 53 4.29 -7.51 -10.59
CA ALA A 53 4.04 -8.74 -11.34
C ALA A 53 3.84 -9.90 -10.37
N ALA A 54 2.58 -10.31 -10.18
CA ALA A 54 2.20 -11.46 -9.37
C ALA A 54 0.98 -12.17 -9.99
N PRO A 55 0.75 -13.46 -9.72
CA PRO A 55 -0.41 -14.20 -10.23
C PRO A 55 -1.75 -13.55 -9.86
N THR A 56 -2.81 -13.84 -10.63
CA THR A 56 -4.18 -13.46 -10.26
C THR A 56 -4.55 -14.13 -8.93
N GLY A 57 -5.26 -13.41 -8.06
CA GLY A 57 -5.59 -13.88 -6.71
C GLY A 57 -4.54 -13.54 -5.64
N ALA A 58 -3.31 -13.15 -6.01
CA ALA A 58 -2.26 -12.79 -5.05
C ALA A 58 -2.47 -11.43 -4.34
N GLY A 59 -3.61 -10.77 -4.51
CA GLY A 59 -3.91 -9.51 -3.79
C GLY A 59 -3.21 -8.25 -4.31
N LYS A 60 -2.69 -8.23 -5.55
CA LYS A 60 -2.04 -7.03 -6.16
C LYS A 60 -2.83 -5.72 -6.01
N THR A 61 -4.15 -5.81 -5.95
CA THR A 61 -5.07 -4.66 -5.78
C THR A 61 -4.72 -3.80 -4.58
N VAL A 62 -4.25 -4.39 -3.47
CA VAL A 62 -3.95 -3.66 -2.22
C VAL A 62 -2.86 -2.60 -2.42
N VAL A 63 -1.89 -2.84 -3.31
CA VAL A 63 -0.84 -1.87 -3.65
C VAL A 63 -1.44 -0.65 -4.36
N GLY A 64 -2.42 -0.87 -5.24
CA GLY A 64 -3.14 0.21 -5.91
C GLY A 64 -4.03 1.00 -4.95
N GLU A 65 -4.65 0.32 -3.98
CA GLU A 65 -5.44 0.98 -2.93
C GLU A 65 -4.57 1.84 -2.02
N PHE A 66 -3.36 1.40 -1.70
CA PHE A 66 -2.41 2.22 -0.95
C PHE A 66 -1.96 3.46 -1.75
N ALA A 67 -1.74 3.32 -3.06
CA ALA A 67 -1.45 4.48 -3.91
C ALA A 67 -2.58 5.52 -3.92
N ILE A 68 -3.84 5.06 -3.90
CA ILE A 68 -5.02 5.93 -3.76
C ILE A 68 -5.04 6.60 -2.38
N HIS A 69 -4.80 5.84 -1.31
CA HIS A 69 -4.72 6.36 0.05
C HIS A 69 -3.72 7.51 0.16
N LEU A 70 -2.49 7.28 -0.32
CA LEU A 70 -1.43 8.30 -0.37
C LEU A 70 -1.84 9.54 -1.15
N ALA A 71 -2.53 9.38 -2.28
CA ALA A 71 -2.97 10.50 -3.09
C ALA A 71 -4.03 11.33 -2.36
N ILE A 72 -4.99 10.68 -1.70
CA ILE A 72 -6.05 11.35 -0.92
C ILE A 72 -5.44 12.11 0.26
N GLU A 73 -4.57 11.49 1.05
CA GLU A 73 -3.88 12.16 2.18
C GLU A 73 -3.07 13.39 1.72
N LYS A 74 -2.50 13.32 0.51
CA LYS A 74 -1.73 14.43 -0.09
C LYS A 74 -2.60 15.43 -0.85
N ASN A 75 -3.92 15.28 -0.83
CA ASN A 75 -4.88 16.09 -1.60
C ASN A 75 -4.53 16.15 -3.10
N GLN A 76 -4.15 15.00 -3.66
CA GLN A 76 -3.76 14.81 -5.06
C GLN A 76 -4.86 14.06 -5.83
N LYS A 77 -4.86 14.24 -7.15
CA LYS A 77 -5.71 13.45 -8.05
C LYS A 77 -5.07 12.08 -8.29
N VAL A 78 -5.91 11.04 -8.33
CA VAL A 78 -5.52 9.68 -8.68
C VAL A 78 -6.46 9.12 -9.74
N PHE A 79 -5.91 8.38 -10.69
CA PHE A 79 -6.68 7.70 -11.73
C PHE A 79 -6.53 6.19 -11.54
N TYR A 80 -7.65 5.51 -11.29
CA TYR A 80 -7.70 4.06 -11.22
C TYR A 80 -8.33 3.51 -12.51
N THR A 81 -7.59 2.69 -13.25
CA THR A 81 -8.03 2.15 -14.53
C THR A 81 -8.13 0.62 -14.46
N THR A 82 -9.18 0.07 -15.06
CA THR A 82 -9.38 -1.37 -15.21
C THR A 82 -9.78 -1.66 -16.66
N PRO A 83 -9.50 -2.86 -17.19
CA PRO A 83 -9.85 -3.20 -18.57
C PRO A 83 -11.37 -3.39 -18.79
N ILE A 84 -12.17 -3.49 -17.72
CA ILE A 84 -13.61 -3.79 -17.79
C ILE A 84 -14.39 -2.85 -16.88
N LYS A 85 -15.45 -2.23 -17.42
CA LYS A 85 -16.33 -1.28 -16.72
C LYS A 85 -16.92 -1.82 -15.42
N ALA A 86 -17.33 -3.09 -15.40
CA ALA A 86 -17.91 -3.71 -14.20
C ALA A 86 -16.93 -3.67 -13.01
N LEU A 87 -15.64 -3.92 -13.26
CA LEU A 87 -14.60 -3.84 -12.23
C LEU A 87 -14.34 -2.39 -11.79
N SER A 88 -14.44 -1.43 -12.72
CA SER A 88 -14.34 -0.01 -12.38
C SER A 88 -15.48 0.41 -11.45
N ASN A 89 -16.72 0.00 -11.78
CA ASN A 89 -17.90 0.30 -10.97
C ASN A 89 -17.80 -0.31 -9.57
N GLN A 90 -17.36 -1.57 -9.47
CA GLN A 90 -17.16 -2.22 -8.18
C GLN A 90 -16.15 -1.44 -7.33
N LYS A 91 -14.96 -1.15 -7.88
CA LYS A 91 -13.93 -0.43 -7.13
C LYS A 91 -14.36 0.99 -6.79
N TYR A 92 -15.12 1.66 -7.66
CA TYR A 92 -15.69 2.98 -7.36
C TYR A 92 -16.58 2.95 -6.10
N GLN A 93 -17.49 1.98 -5.99
CA GLN A 93 -18.36 1.86 -4.80
C GLN A 93 -17.55 1.57 -3.53
N GLU A 94 -16.54 0.71 -3.61
CA GLU A 94 -15.64 0.41 -2.48
C GLU A 94 -14.85 1.66 -2.04
N LEU A 95 -14.37 2.46 -3.00
CA LEU A 95 -13.62 3.69 -2.71
C LEU A 95 -14.52 4.80 -2.15
N VAL A 96 -15.75 4.94 -2.67
CA VAL A 96 -16.74 5.88 -2.12
C VAL A 96 -17.12 5.46 -0.70
N ALA A 97 -17.33 4.17 -0.44
CA ALA A 97 -17.61 3.71 0.92
C ALA A 97 -16.46 3.99 1.91
N ARG A 98 -15.21 3.97 1.43
CA ARG A 98 -14.01 4.20 2.25
C ARG A 98 -13.65 5.69 2.42
N TYR A 99 -13.87 6.51 1.39
CA TYR A 99 -13.33 7.88 1.32
C TYR A 99 -14.35 8.94 0.89
N GLY A 100 -15.61 8.57 0.66
CA GLY A 100 -16.65 9.46 0.15
C GLY A 100 -17.29 10.27 1.27
N ASP A 101 -16.71 11.43 1.55
CA ASP A 101 -17.33 12.57 2.25
C ASP A 101 -17.41 13.79 1.31
#